data_AF-A0A7C7STV7-F1
#
_entry.id   AF-A0A7C7STV7-F1
#
_cell.length_a   1.000
_cell.length_b   1.000
_cell.length_c   1.000
_cell.angle_alpha   90.00
_cell.angle_beta   90.00
_cell.angle_gamma   90.00
#
_symmetry.space_group_name_H-M   'P 1'
#
loop_
_entity.id
_entity.type
_entity.pdbx_description
1 polymer ?
#
loop_
_entity_poly.entity_id
_entity_poly.type
_entity_poly.pdbx_seq_one_letter_code
_entity_poly.pdbx_strand_id
1 'polypeptide(L)'
;MAFPFIKSLKKLFGFNAQPDPEPTPVEEPCSEDRISLKLAFSGAADRQRIGKLFEPETKTKIDPHNFVVKREKDVFEYAIDRSHVAFLFNTHSGAVKTLSFAYDVRKDKRSSHLHTEIGTSLASLGGYKTAQIVIAALTLNEWWNTPPQRKIVTEILPENVPSLNAYKKLGWAEIDCPDLTHELHVLCNESIAPEDKGRQTVWFEANEKTLQKMAQVILEHMDKGYVENKHTGDRIPVDLSAMFATGLTKEHLKAIARGHTNRRLLEMTYDPPEPK
;
A
#
# COMPACT_ATOMS: atom_id res chain seq x y z
N MET A 1 -35.18 10.88 -93.36
CA MET A 1 -34.89 11.87 -92.29
C MET A 1 -34.30 11.14 -91.10
N ALA A 2 -33.10 11.59 -90.68
CA ALA A 2 -32.50 11.62 -89.33
C ALA A 2 -32.59 10.43 -88.33
N PHE A 3 -31.41 9.99 -87.86
CA PHE A 3 -31.10 9.49 -86.49
C PHE A 3 -31.12 10.68 -85.47
N PRO A 4 -30.84 10.56 -84.14
CA PRO A 4 -30.77 9.45 -83.14
C PRO A 4 -31.45 9.81 -81.76
N PHE A 5 -31.15 9.05 -80.69
CA PHE A 5 -30.92 9.44 -79.26
C PHE A 5 -31.75 8.82 -78.11
N ILE A 6 -30.97 8.45 -77.09
CA ILE A 6 -31.25 7.97 -75.73
C ILE A 6 -31.93 9.06 -74.87
N LYS A 7 -32.89 8.68 -73.98
CA LYS A 7 -32.93 9.12 -72.56
C LYS A 7 -34.08 8.49 -71.75
N SER A 8 -33.68 7.75 -70.72
CA SER A 8 -34.13 7.81 -69.31
C SER A 8 -35.62 7.96 -69.01
N LEU A 9 -36.18 6.98 -68.29
CA LEU A 9 -37.25 7.20 -67.31
C LEU A 9 -37.13 6.18 -66.16
N LYS A 10 -36.16 6.44 -65.28
CA LYS A 10 -36.26 6.10 -63.85
C LYS A 10 -37.48 6.83 -63.30
N LYS A 11 -38.60 6.13 -63.07
CA LYS A 11 -39.67 6.53 -62.13
C LYS A 11 -40.65 5.36 -61.93
N LEU A 12 -40.22 4.39 -61.13
CA LEU A 12 -41.12 3.54 -60.37
C LEU A 12 -40.46 3.32 -59.03
N PHE A 13 -41.25 3.47 -57.97
CA PHE A 13 -40.90 3.38 -56.55
C PHE A 13 -40.24 4.63 -55.94
N GLY A 14 -41.12 5.52 -55.45
CA GLY A 14 -40.77 6.37 -54.33
C GLY A 14 -40.64 5.52 -53.06
N PHE A 15 -39.45 5.49 -52.50
CA PHE A 15 -39.21 5.18 -51.10
C PHE A 15 -38.40 6.35 -50.54
N ASN A 16 -39.00 7.12 -49.63
CA ASN A 16 -38.27 8.02 -48.76
C ASN A 16 -37.43 7.14 -47.84
N ALA A 17 -36.13 7.03 -48.12
CA ALA A 17 -35.17 6.54 -47.14
C ALA A 17 -34.93 7.67 -46.14
N GLN A 18 -35.43 7.52 -44.91
CA GLN A 18 -34.88 8.28 -43.78
C GLN A 18 -33.40 7.90 -43.64
N PRO A 19 -32.49 8.85 -43.40
CA PRO A 19 -31.14 8.50 -43.00
C PRO A 19 -31.22 7.73 -41.69
N ASP A 20 -30.54 6.58 -41.62
CA ASP A 20 -30.38 5.85 -40.37
C ASP A 20 -29.84 6.80 -39.30
N PRO A 21 -30.41 6.80 -38.08
CA PRO A 21 -29.86 7.59 -37.00
C PRO A 21 -28.41 7.14 -36.77
N GLU A 22 -27.48 8.10 -36.74
CA GLU A 22 -26.11 7.84 -36.31
C GLU A 22 -26.15 7.05 -34.99
N PRO A 23 -25.31 6.00 -34.83
CA PRO A 23 -25.26 5.29 -33.58
C PRO A 23 -24.87 6.28 -32.50
N THR A 24 -25.82 6.60 -31.61
CA THR A 24 -25.55 7.31 -30.36
C THR A 24 -24.35 6.64 -29.72
N PRO A 25 -23.32 7.40 -29.30
CA PRO A 25 -22.24 6.82 -28.51
C PRO A 25 -22.90 6.08 -27.36
N VAL A 26 -22.70 4.77 -27.31
CA VAL A 26 -23.08 4.00 -26.12
C VAL A 26 -22.20 4.59 -25.04
N GLU A 27 -22.76 5.46 -24.20
CA GLU A 27 -22.11 5.83 -22.95
C GLU A 27 -21.83 4.51 -22.24
N GLU A 28 -20.56 4.13 -22.19
CA GLU A 28 -20.15 2.99 -21.38
C GLU A 28 -20.74 3.24 -19.99
N PRO A 29 -21.52 2.31 -19.42
CA PRO A 29 -22.01 2.49 -18.08
C PRO A 29 -20.81 2.77 -17.20
N CYS A 30 -20.81 3.93 -16.54
CA CYS A 30 -19.80 4.35 -15.59
C CYS A 30 -19.83 3.32 -14.45
N SER A 31 -19.12 2.21 -14.64
CA SER A 31 -19.28 1.02 -13.82
C SER A 31 -18.65 1.30 -12.46
N GLU A 32 -19.49 1.43 -11.45
CA GLU A 32 -19.10 1.47 -10.03
C GLU A 32 -18.32 0.20 -9.61
N ASP A 33 -18.26 -0.83 -10.47
CA ASP A 33 -17.62 -2.13 -10.24
C ASP A 33 -16.13 -2.23 -10.61
N ARG A 34 -15.52 -1.22 -11.26
CA ARG A 34 -14.09 -1.30 -11.58
C ARG A 34 -13.27 -0.94 -10.34
N ILE A 35 -12.74 -1.96 -9.67
CA ILE A 35 -11.72 -1.79 -8.64
C ILE A 35 -10.35 -1.92 -9.30
N SER A 36 -9.51 -0.89 -9.15
CA SER A 36 -8.09 -0.91 -9.49
C SER A 36 -7.33 -0.23 -8.38
N LEU A 37 -6.28 -0.88 -7.87
CA LEU A 37 -5.54 -0.42 -6.69
C LEU A 37 -4.26 0.30 -7.10
N LYS A 38 -3.95 1.38 -6.40
CA LYS A 38 -2.67 2.06 -6.52
C LYS A 38 -2.03 2.25 -5.15
N LEU A 39 -0.74 1.95 -5.06
CA LEU A 39 0.07 2.26 -3.89
C LEU A 39 0.34 3.76 -3.84
N ALA A 40 0.29 4.32 -2.64
CA ALA A 40 0.80 5.65 -2.35
C ALA A 40 1.42 5.68 -0.95
N PHE A 41 2.30 6.66 -0.76
CA PHE A 41 2.78 7.09 0.56
C PHE A 41 2.07 8.39 0.90
N SER A 42 1.72 8.54 2.17
CA SER A 42 0.89 9.64 2.65
C SER A 42 1.53 11.01 2.52
N GLY A 43 0.69 12.02 2.42
CA GLY A 43 1.01 13.40 2.79
C GLY A 43 -0.18 14.06 3.47
N ALA A 44 -0.04 15.33 3.84
CA ALA A 44 -1.08 16.07 4.57
C ALA A 44 -2.46 16.07 3.88
N ALA A 45 -2.50 16.01 2.55
CA ALA A 45 -3.75 15.91 1.78
C ALA A 45 -4.52 14.59 2.00
N ASP A 46 -3.87 13.57 2.56
CA ASP A 46 -4.42 12.22 2.70
C ASP A 46 -5.13 11.99 4.03
N ARG A 47 -5.00 12.93 4.99
CA ARG A 47 -5.55 12.81 6.34
C ARG A 47 -7.01 12.39 6.33
N GLN A 48 -7.84 13.05 5.52
CA GLN A 48 -9.28 12.76 5.46
C GLN A 48 -9.55 11.35 4.94
N ARG A 49 -8.93 10.93 3.84
CA ARG A 49 -9.19 9.61 3.24
C ARG A 49 -8.64 8.46 4.07
N ILE A 50 -7.51 8.67 4.75
CA ILE A 50 -6.94 7.71 5.71
C ILE A 50 -7.82 7.62 6.95
N GLY A 51 -8.27 8.76 7.49
CA GLY A 51 -9.13 8.84 8.67
C GLY A 51 -10.44 8.06 8.54
N LYS A 52 -11.01 7.97 7.34
CA LYS A 52 -12.23 7.19 7.07
C LYS A 52 -12.14 5.71 7.47
N LEU A 53 -10.95 5.11 7.50
CA LEU A 53 -10.80 3.70 7.94
C LEU A 53 -10.90 3.55 9.46
N PHE A 54 -10.69 4.64 10.20
CA PHE A 54 -10.73 4.67 11.66
C PHE A 54 -12.08 5.15 12.19
N GLU A 55 -12.98 5.61 11.31
CA GLU A 55 -14.37 5.90 11.67
C GLU A 55 -15.04 4.62 12.22
N PRO A 56 -15.84 4.70 13.31
CA PRO A 56 -16.38 3.52 13.98
C PRO A 56 -17.12 2.55 13.04
N GLU A 57 -17.90 3.09 12.09
CA GLU A 57 -18.68 2.30 11.13
C GLU A 57 -17.81 1.47 10.18
N THR A 58 -16.62 1.97 9.86
CA THR A 58 -15.66 1.28 9.00
C THR A 58 -14.75 0.37 9.83
N LYS A 59 -14.17 0.89 10.92
CA LYS A 59 -13.21 0.17 11.77
C LYS A 59 -13.81 -1.11 12.33
N THR A 60 -15.04 -1.07 12.84
CA THR A 60 -15.72 -2.26 13.40
C THR A 60 -15.95 -3.37 12.38
N LYS A 61 -16.03 -3.04 11.08
CA LYS A 61 -16.17 -4.04 10.00
C LYS A 61 -14.86 -4.68 9.62
N ILE A 62 -13.76 -3.92 9.62
CA ILE A 62 -12.45 -4.38 9.12
C ILE A 62 -11.50 -4.84 10.24
N ASP A 63 -11.76 -4.44 11.49
CA ASP A 63 -11.07 -4.84 12.71
C ASP A 63 -12.10 -5.07 13.83
N PRO A 64 -12.95 -6.11 13.71
CA PRO A 64 -14.06 -6.37 14.64
C PRO A 64 -13.60 -6.73 16.06
N HIS A 65 -12.35 -7.18 16.22
CA HIS A 65 -11.77 -7.52 17.51
C HIS A 65 -10.98 -6.37 18.15
N ASN A 66 -10.94 -5.20 17.49
CA ASN A 66 -10.25 -4.01 17.97
C ASN A 66 -8.77 -4.26 18.30
N PHE A 67 -8.07 -5.01 17.44
CA PHE A 67 -6.63 -5.26 17.60
C PHE A 67 -5.79 -4.02 17.27
N VAL A 68 -6.29 -3.15 16.38
CA VAL A 68 -5.63 -1.87 16.09
C VAL A 68 -6.04 -0.87 17.17
N VAL A 69 -5.09 -0.56 18.04
CA VAL A 69 -5.23 0.42 19.13
C VAL A 69 -5.31 1.86 18.61
N LYS A 70 -5.89 2.75 19.41
CA LYS A 70 -5.86 4.18 19.10
C LYS A 70 -4.49 4.76 19.46
N ARG A 71 -3.96 5.61 18.58
CA ARG A 71 -2.79 6.46 18.85
C ARG A 71 -3.24 7.86 19.24
N GLU A 72 -2.37 8.59 19.92
CA GLU A 72 -2.60 10.02 20.15
C GLU A 72 -2.75 10.76 18.81
N LYS A 73 -3.64 11.77 18.78
CA LYS A 73 -4.03 12.44 17.53
C LYS A 73 -2.83 13.09 16.82
N ASP A 74 -1.93 13.71 17.58
CA ASP A 74 -0.74 14.36 17.06
C ASP A 74 0.25 13.34 16.47
N VAL A 75 0.42 12.19 17.10
CA VAL A 75 1.22 11.07 16.55
C VAL A 75 0.64 10.57 15.24
N PHE A 76 -0.67 10.37 15.19
CA PHE A 76 -1.39 9.92 14.00
C PHE A 76 -1.25 10.90 12.83
N GLU A 77 -1.50 12.19 13.08
CA GLU A 77 -1.39 13.23 12.05
C GLU A 77 0.07 13.43 11.60
N TYR A 78 1.02 13.37 12.53
CA TYR A 78 2.45 13.45 12.22
C TYR A 78 2.90 12.34 11.26
N ALA A 79 2.47 11.10 11.51
CA ALA A 79 2.81 9.97 10.64
C ALA A 79 2.30 10.18 9.21
N ILE A 80 1.07 10.68 9.05
CA ILE A 80 0.48 10.97 7.72
C ILE A 80 1.24 12.09 7.00
N ASP A 81 1.55 13.17 7.70
CA ASP A 81 2.20 14.33 7.09
C ASP A 81 3.62 14.05 6.61
N ARG A 82 4.29 13.09 7.27
CA ARG A 82 5.69 12.74 7.03
C ARG A 82 5.86 11.52 6.12
N SER A 83 4.81 11.11 5.44
CA SER A 83 4.84 9.95 4.53
C SER A 83 5.17 8.61 5.20
N HIS A 84 4.91 8.49 6.51
CA HIS A 84 5.07 7.26 7.29
C HIS A 84 3.83 6.34 7.22
N VAL A 85 2.93 6.59 6.28
CA VAL A 85 1.80 5.69 5.99
C VAL A 85 1.87 5.29 4.52
N ALA A 86 1.96 3.98 4.28
CA ALA A 86 1.76 3.42 2.95
C ALA A 86 0.33 2.90 2.85
N PHE A 87 -0.31 3.04 1.69
CA PHE A 87 -1.66 2.54 1.50
C PHE A 87 -1.95 2.20 0.04
N LEU A 88 -2.84 1.22 -0.14
CA LEU A 88 -3.49 0.91 -1.42
C LEU A 88 -4.87 1.57 -1.42
N PHE A 89 -5.14 2.38 -2.45
CA PHE A 89 -6.45 3.01 -2.66
C PHE A 89 -7.05 2.60 -3.99
N ASN A 90 -8.39 2.58 -4.06
CA ASN A 90 -9.10 2.41 -5.33
C ASN A 90 -8.93 3.69 -6.16
N THR A 91 -8.34 3.56 -7.34
CA THR A 91 -8.10 4.68 -8.27
C THR A 91 -9.38 5.34 -8.77
N HIS A 92 -10.50 4.63 -8.80
CA HIS A 92 -11.79 5.17 -9.23
C HIS A 92 -12.50 5.98 -8.14
N SER A 93 -12.56 5.47 -6.91
CA SER A 93 -13.29 6.12 -5.81
C SER A 93 -12.42 6.92 -4.84
N GLY A 94 -11.09 6.80 -4.94
CA GLY A 94 -10.13 7.37 -3.99
C GLY A 94 -10.14 6.69 -2.61
N ALA A 95 -10.99 5.68 -2.41
CA ALA A 95 -11.15 5.01 -1.12
C ALA A 95 -9.93 4.15 -0.78
N VAL A 96 -9.35 4.37 0.40
CA VAL A 96 -8.28 3.52 0.93
C VAL A 96 -8.85 2.14 1.24
N LYS A 97 -8.15 1.09 0.81
CA LYS A 97 -8.55 -0.31 0.98
C LYS A 97 -7.61 -1.07 1.89
N THR A 98 -6.36 -0.64 1.98
CA THR A 98 -5.38 -1.22 2.89
C THR A 98 -4.36 -0.16 3.25
N LEU A 99 -3.94 -0.10 4.50
CA LEU A 99 -2.90 0.81 4.95
C LEU A 99 -2.01 0.16 5.99
N SER A 100 -0.82 0.73 6.16
CA SER A 100 0.07 0.47 7.28
C SER A 100 0.72 1.79 7.72
N PHE A 101 0.93 1.97 9.02
CA PHE A 101 1.64 3.11 9.61
C PHE A 101 2.99 2.67 10.18
N ALA A 102 3.94 3.59 10.06
CA ALA A 102 5.22 3.60 10.74
C ALA A 102 5.22 4.74 11.76
N TYR A 103 5.80 4.49 12.93
CA TYR A 103 5.94 5.48 13.98
C TYR A 103 7.41 5.58 14.40
N ASP A 104 7.90 6.81 14.49
CA ASP A 104 9.21 7.10 15.07
C ASP A 104 9.18 6.83 16.57
N VAL A 105 9.98 5.87 17.02
CA VAL A 105 10.19 5.59 18.42
C VAL A 105 11.45 6.32 18.89
N ARG A 106 11.27 7.17 19.89
CA ARG A 106 12.27 8.07 20.44
C ARG A 106 12.23 7.95 21.96
N LYS A 107 13.36 8.21 22.62
CA LYS A 107 13.40 8.28 24.09
C LYS A 107 12.66 9.51 24.62
N ASP A 108 12.70 10.60 23.86
CA ASP A 108 11.94 11.82 24.11
C ASP A 108 11.78 12.61 22.79
N LYS A 109 10.96 13.66 22.78
CA LYS A 109 10.67 14.46 21.57
C LYS A 109 11.92 15.10 20.93
N ARG A 110 13.03 15.23 21.66
CA ARG A 110 14.29 15.83 21.17
C ARG A 110 15.34 14.78 20.82
N SER A 111 15.14 13.52 21.22
CA SER A 111 16.08 12.46 20.95
C SER A 111 16.10 12.05 19.47
N SER A 112 17.18 11.41 19.06
CA SER A 112 17.26 10.75 17.77
C SER A 112 16.21 9.66 17.61
N HIS A 113 15.90 9.34 16.37
CA HIS A 113 15.04 8.24 15.95
C HIS A 113 15.73 6.89 16.22
N LEU A 114 15.34 6.22 17.31
CA LEU A 114 15.98 4.99 17.77
C LEU A 114 15.46 3.77 17.02
N HIS A 115 14.13 3.66 16.94
CA HIS A 115 13.44 2.55 16.27
C HIS A 115 12.30 3.08 15.41
N THR A 116 11.91 2.32 14.39
CA THR A 116 10.64 2.53 13.67
C THR A 116 9.68 1.42 14.03
N GLU A 117 8.49 1.74 14.51
CA GLU A 117 7.43 0.77 14.77
C GLU A 117 6.46 0.71 13.60
N ILE A 118 6.31 -0.45 12.95
CA ILE A 118 5.25 -0.70 11.95
C ILE A 118 3.97 -1.16 12.68
N GLY A 119 3.34 -0.23 13.40
CA GLY A 119 2.42 -0.54 14.50
C GLY A 119 0.92 -0.52 14.18
N THR A 120 0.51 -0.15 12.97
CA THR A 120 -0.92 -0.11 12.62
C THR A 120 -1.11 -0.60 11.21
N SER A 121 -1.90 -1.65 11.01
CA SER A 121 -2.26 -2.15 9.68
C SER A 121 -3.75 -2.49 9.62
N LEU A 122 -4.43 -1.98 8.60
CA LEU A 122 -5.85 -2.23 8.35
C LEU A 122 -6.04 -2.66 6.90
N ALA A 123 -6.88 -3.67 6.65
CA ALA A 123 -7.16 -4.17 5.31
C ALA A 123 -8.66 -4.50 5.17
N SER A 124 -9.34 -3.85 4.22
CA SER A 124 -10.75 -4.13 3.92
C SER A 124 -10.93 -5.21 2.83
N LEU A 125 -9.85 -5.63 2.17
CA LEU A 125 -9.88 -6.60 1.08
C LEU A 125 -9.40 -7.97 1.54
N GLY A 126 -10.33 -8.79 2.05
CA GLY A 126 -10.05 -10.16 2.47
C GLY A 126 -9.57 -11.05 1.31
N GLY A 127 -8.61 -11.94 1.58
CA GLY A 127 -8.12 -12.94 0.61
C GLY A 127 -7.06 -12.45 -0.37
N TYR A 128 -6.90 -11.13 -0.57
CA TYR A 128 -5.96 -10.55 -1.54
C TYR A 128 -4.52 -10.33 -1.03
N LYS A 129 -4.28 -10.57 0.27
CA LYS A 129 -2.98 -10.35 0.93
C LYS A 129 -2.42 -8.94 0.79
N THR A 130 -3.27 -7.94 0.57
CA THR A 130 -2.86 -6.53 0.39
C THR A 130 -2.07 -5.99 1.59
N ALA A 131 -2.36 -6.45 2.81
CA ALA A 131 -1.60 -6.07 4.00
C ALA A 131 -0.11 -6.41 3.88
N GLN A 132 0.23 -7.57 3.30
CA GLN A 132 1.64 -7.96 3.11
C GLN A 132 2.37 -7.02 2.15
N ILE A 133 1.68 -6.57 1.10
CA ILE A 133 2.22 -5.63 0.12
C ILE A 133 2.47 -4.28 0.79
N VAL A 134 1.50 -3.75 1.54
CA VAL A 134 1.62 -2.44 2.16
C VAL A 134 2.67 -2.44 3.29
N ILE A 135 2.71 -3.50 4.12
CA ILE A 135 3.76 -3.66 5.16
C ILE A 135 5.15 -3.74 4.50
N ALA A 136 5.30 -4.51 3.42
CA ALA A 136 6.56 -4.62 2.69
C ALA A 136 6.99 -3.28 2.08
N ALA A 137 6.07 -2.57 1.41
CA ALA A 137 6.32 -1.27 0.81
C ALA A 137 6.75 -0.23 1.85
N LEU A 138 6.01 -0.15 2.97
CA LEU A 138 6.32 0.77 4.05
C LEU A 138 7.67 0.45 4.70
N THR A 139 7.90 -0.81 5.06
CA THR A 139 9.15 -1.21 5.74
C THR A 139 10.37 -0.93 4.86
N LEU A 140 10.29 -1.23 3.57
CA LEU A 140 11.35 -0.90 2.62
C LEU A 140 11.55 0.61 2.50
N ASN A 141 10.46 1.39 2.45
CA ASN A 141 10.53 2.84 2.40
C ASN A 141 11.18 3.44 3.66
N GLU A 142 10.78 2.98 4.84
CA GLU A 142 11.38 3.41 6.12
C GLU A 142 12.86 3.05 6.18
N TRP A 143 13.21 1.81 5.81
CA TRP A 143 14.61 1.38 5.73
C TRP A 143 15.43 2.22 4.73
N TRP A 144 14.83 2.60 3.60
CA TRP A 144 15.50 3.35 2.55
C TRP A 144 15.63 4.84 2.90
N ASN A 145 14.55 5.51 3.29
CA ASN A 145 14.52 6.97 3.40
C ASN A 145 14.77 7.47 4.82
N THR A 146 14.24 6.77 5.82
CA THR A 146 14.25 7.21 7.22
C THR A 146 14.71 6.07 8.14
N PRO A 147 15.92 5.50 7.93
CA PRO A 147 16.34 4.34 8.68
C PRO A 147 16.52 4.69 10.16
N PRO A 148 15.93 3.90 11.09
CA PRO A 148 16.16 4.10 12.51
C PRO A 148 17.61 3.77 12.88
N GLN A 149 18.10 4.32 13.99
CA GLN A 149 19.46 4.04 14.46
C GLN A 149 19.67 2.58 14.86
N ARG A 150 18.62 1.87 15.29
CA ARG A 150 18.73 0.49 15.78
C ARG A 150 17.92 -0.50 14.95
N LYS A 151 16.58 -0.43 15.00
CA LYS A 151 15.72 -1.50 14.46
C LYS A 151 14.40 -0.96 13.91
N ILE A 152 13.90 -1.61 12.86
CA ILE A 152 12.49 -1.54 12.48
C ILE A 152 11.79 -2.73 13.13
N VAL A 153 10.75 -2.45 13.91
CA VAL A 153 10.07 -3.41 14.79
C VAL A 153 8.56 -3.38 14.55
N THR A 154 7.87 -4.41 15.05
CA THR A 154 6.42 -4.40 15.22
C THR A 154 6.10 -5.14 16.51
N GLU A 155 4.98 -4.79 17.13
CA GLU A 155 4.36 -5.60 18.17
C GLU A 155 3.04 -6.18 17.68
N ILE A 156 2.74 -7.40 18.11
CA ILE A 156 1.51 -8.09 17.71
C ILE A 156 0.93 -8.79 18.94
N LEU A 157 -0.36 -8.57 19.18
CA LEU A 157 -1.10 -9.33 20.20
C LEU A 157 -1.10 -10.84 19.84
N PRO A 158 -0.81 -11.74 20.79
CA PRO A 158 -0.78 -13.19 20.54
C PRO A 158 -2.05 -13.73 19.88
N GLU A 159 -3.21 -13.16 20.23
CA GLU A 159 -4.53 -13.52 19.69
C GLU A 159 -4.77 -13.01 18.26
N ASN A 160 -3.98 -12.07 17.75
CA ASN A 160 -4.09 -11.54 16.38
C ASN A 160 -3.36 -12.46 15.38
N VAL A 161 -3.84 -13.70 15.28
CA VAL A 161 -3.33 -14.76 14.40
C VAL A 161 -3.18 -14.33 12.94
N PRO A 162 -4.13 -13.57 12.34
CA PRO A 162 -3.97 -13.09 10.97
C PRO A 162 -2.73 -12.21 10.78
N SER A 163 -2.45 -11.30 11.73
CA SER A 163 -1.27 -10.42 11.69
C SER A 163 0.01 -11.20 11.93
N LEU A 164 0.05 -12.08 12.94
CA LEU A 164 1.20 -12.97 13.16
C LEU A 164 1.57 -13.74 11.88
N ASN A 165 0.56 -14.28 11.18
CA ASN A 165 0.78 -14.98 9.93
C ASN A 165 1.27 -14.07 8.79
N ALA A 166 0.82 -12.82 8.72
CA ALA A 166 1.26 -11.87 7.72
C ALA A 166 2.74 -11.51 7.89
N TYR A 167 3.15 -11.14 9.11
CA TYR A 167 4.52 -10.76 9.42
C TYR A 167 5.49 -11.96 9.34
N LYS A 168 5.11 -13.14 9.86
CA LYS A 168 5.93 -14.36 9.70
C LYS A 168 6.16 -14.74 8.24
N LYS A 169 5.15 -14.60 7.36
CA LYS A 169 5.29 -14.85 5.91
C LYS A 169 6.22 -13.86 5.21
N LEU A 170 6.32 -12.63 5.73
CA LEU A 170 7.28 -11.63 5.29
C LEU A 170 8.69 -11.85 5.87
N GLY A 171 8.88 -12.88 6.73
CA GLY A 171 10.18 -13.23 7.29
C GLY A 171 10.63 -12.32 8.43
N TRP A 172 9.70 -11.67 9.13
CA TRP A 172 10.01 -10.97 10.37
C TRP A 172 10.49 -11.97 11.43
N ALA A 173 11.55 -11.61 12.14
CA ALA A 173 12.13 -12.45 13.20
C ALA A 173 11.57 -12.04 14.56
N GLU A 174 11.24 -13.02 15.40
CA GLU A 174 10.82 -12.76 16.78
C GLU A 174 12.01 -12.24 17.60
N ILE A 175 11.77 -11.32 18.53
CA ILE A 175 12.79 -10.77 19.43
C ILE A 175 12.73 -11.55 20.75
N ASP A 176 13.73 -12.42 20.96
CA ASP A 176 13.81 -13.27 22.15
C ASP A 176 14.55 -12.63 23.34
N CYS A 177 15.10 -11.42 23.16
CA CYS A 177 15.86 -10.71 24.19
C CYS A 177 14.93 -9.98 25.19
N PRO A 178 14.83 -10.40 26.47
CA PRO A 178 13.87 -9.83 27.41
C PRO A 178 14.11 -8.34 27.72
N ASP A 179 15.37 -7.93 27.81
CA ASP A 179 15.70 -6.52 28.09
C ASP A 179 15.27 -5.61 26.93
N LEU A 180 15.47 -6.07 25.70
CA LEU A 180 15.06 -5.34 24.51
C LEU A 180 13.54 -5.29 24.36
N THR A 181 12.83 -6.40 24.61
CA THR A 181 11.37 -6.38 24.56
C THR A 181 10.77 -5.49 25.64
N HIS A 182 11.36 -5.45 26.84
CA HIS A 182 10.97 -4.51 27.88
C HIS A 182 11.21 -3.06 27.45
N GLU A 183 12.38 -2.75 26.90
CA GLU A 183 12.71 -1.42 26.38
C GLU A 183 11.69 -0.96 25.31
N LEU A 184 11.44 -1.81 24.32
CA LEU A 184 10.49 -1.53 23.24
C LEU A 184 9.08 -1.33 23.78
N HIS A 185 8.64 -2.17 24.72
CA HIS A 185 7.34 -2.04 25.35
C HIS A 185 7.18 -0.71 26.08
N VAL A 186 8.20 -0.24 26.81
CA VAL A 186 8.17 1.07 27.47
C VAL A 186 8.06 2.20 26.45
N LEU A 187 8.94 2.21 25.44
CA LEU A 187 9.03 3.31 24.48
C LEU A 187 7.81 3.39 23.55
N CYS A 188 7.32 2.27 23.02
CA CYS A 188 6.22 2.28 22.06
C CYS A 188 4.86 2.61 22.73
N ASN A 189 4.65 2.18 23.98
CA ASN A 189 3.44 2.49 24.76
C ASN A 189 3.27 3.99 25.04
N GLU A 190 4.32 4.81 24.95
CA GLU A 190 4.19 6.26 25.19
C GLU A 190 3.20 6.90 24.22
N SER A 191 3.15 6.41 22.98
CA SER A 191 2.34 6.94 21.88
C SER A 191 0.93 6.35 21.76
N ILE A 192 0.60 5.35 22.58
CA ILE A 192 -0.71 4.67 22.59
C ILE A 192 -1.68 5.45 23.47
N ALA A 193 -2.96 5.51 23.10
CA ALA A 193 -3.97 6.14 23.93
C ALA A 193 -4.07 5.46 25.32
N PRO A 194 -4.29 6.19 26.43
CA PRO A 194 -4.26 5.63 27.78
C PRO A 194 -5.11 4.37 27.99
N GLU A 195 -6.28 4.28 27.34
CA GLU A 195 -7.21 3.15 27.42
C GLU A 195 -6.68 1.84 26.80
N ASP A 196 -5.66 1.91 25.95
CA ASP A 196 -5.13 0.78 25.18
C ASP A 196 -3.72 0.35 25.62
N LYS A 197 -3.10 1.02 26.60
CA LYS A 197 -1.73 0.75 27.07
C LYS A 197 -1.57 -0.58 27.81
N GLY A 198 -0.36 -1.15 27.76
CA GLY A 198 0.06 -2.25 28.66
C GLY A 198 -0.42 -3.64 28.26
N ARG A 199 -0.87 -3.84 27.02
CA ARG A 199 -1.22 -5.17 26.52
C ARG A 199 0.03 -6.01 26.29
N GLN A 200 -0.03 -7.29 26.63
CA GLN A 200 1.09 -8.20 26.39
C GLN A 200 1.21 -8.50 24.90
N THR A 201 2.37 -8.21 24.32
CA THR A 201 2.63 -8.36 22.88
C THR A 201 3.86 -9.22 22.62
N VAL A 202 3.88 -9.82 21.42
CA VAL A 202 5.07 -10.47 20.86
C VAL A 202 5.76 -9.47 19.93
N TRP A 203 7.06 -9.32 20.09
CA TRP A 203 7.86 -8.37 19.33
C TRP A 203 8.58 -9.04 18.18
N PHE A 204 8.60 -8.37 17.03
CA PHE A 204 9.32 -8.81 15.86
C PHE A 204 10.20 -7.69 15.31
N GLU A 205 11.28 -8.07 14.62
CA GLU A 205 12.17 -7.18 13.89
C GLU A 205 12.27 -7.53 12.41
N ALA A 206 12.49 -6.50 11.60
CA ALA A 206 12.95 -6.64 10.24
C ALA A 206 14.48 -6.73 10.20
N ASN A 207 14.99 -7.81 9.63
CA ASN A 207 16.41 -8.02 9.36
C ASN A 207 16.68 -8.10 7.85
N GLU A 208 17.93 -8.36 7.46
CA GLU A 208 18.30 -8.45 6.03
C GLU A 208 17.49 -9.47 5.25
N LYS A 209 17.16 -10.63 5.86
CA LYS A 209 16.32 -11.66 5.22
C LYS A 209 14.88 -11.18 5.08
N THR A 210 14.38 -10.42 6.06
CA THR A 210 13.06 -9.76 5.97
C THR A 210 13.02 -8.78 4.79
N LEU A 211 14.04 -7.92 4.66
CA LEU A 211 14.13 -6.95 3.56
C LEU A 211 14.21 -7.64 2.19
N GLN A 212 15.01 -8.71 2.06
CA GLN A 212 15.05 -9.55 0.86
C GLN A 212 13.66 -10.07 0.48
N LYS A 213 12.94 -10.64 1.46
CA LYS A 213 11.62 -11.23 1.23
C LYS A 213 10.59 -10.17 0.84
N MET A 214 10.62 -9.01 1.48
CA MET A 214 9.75 -7.88 1.14
C MET A 214 10.00 -7.38 -0.28
N ALA A 215 11.27 -7.22 -0.67
CA ALA A 215 11.61 -6.78 -2.02
C ALA A 215 11.14 -7.79 -3.08
N GLN A 216 11.28 -9.10 -2.82
CA GLN A 216 10.71 -10.14 -3.68
C GLN A 216 9.19 -10.02 -3.80
N VAL A 217 8.48 -9.83 -2.69
CA VAL A 217 7.01 -9.65 -2.70
C VAL A 217 6.60 -8.45 -3.55
N ILE A 218 7.28 -7.31 -3.43
CA ILE A 218 6.97 -6.11 -4.23
C ILE A 218 7.24 -6.37 -5.73
N LEU A 219 8.41 -6.93 -6.07
CA LEU A 219 8.76 -7.24 -7.46
C LEU A 219 7.76 -8.23 -8.10
N GLU A 220 7.39 -9.29 -7.38
CA GLU A 220 6.42 -10.27 -7.87
C GLU A 220 5.07 -9.63 -8.24
N HIS A 221 4.59 -8.67 -7.44
CA HIS A 221 3.32 -8.00 -7.72
C HIS A 221 3.45 -6.90 -8.78
N MET A 222 4.61 -6.23 -8.87
CA MET A 222 4.92 -5.33 -9.97
C MET A 222 4.93 -6.06 -11.32
N ASP A 223 5.55 -7.25 -11.38
CA ASP A 223 5.66 -8.03 -12.61
C ASP A 223 4.31 -8.67 -13.00
N LYS A 224 3.48 -9.07 -12.02
CA LYS A 224 2.13 -9.59 -12.27
C LYS A 224 1.14 -8.50 -12.67
N GLY A 225 1.20 -7.33 -12.05
CA GLY A 225 0.27 -6.21 -12.25
C GLY A 225 -1.12 -6.39 -11.62
N TYR A 226 -1.31 -7.40 -10.78
CA TYR A 226 -2.57 -7.63 -10.04
C TYR A 226 -2.34 -8.31 -8.69
N VAL A 227 -3.31 -8.16 -7.79
CA VAL A 227 -3.50 -9.01 -6.61
C VAL A 227 -4.60 -10.03 -6.90
N GLU A 228 -4.46 -11.25 -6.36
CA GLU A 228 -5.40 -12.34 -6.61
C GLU A 228 -5.94 -12.90 -5.29
N ASN A 229 -7.26 -13.06 -5.20
CA ASN A 229 -7.88 -13.79 -4.11
C ASN A 229 -7.76 -15.29 -4.39
N LYS A 230 -6.92 -15.97 -3.61
CA LYS A 230 -6.65 -17.41 -3.80
C LYS A 230 -7.88 -18.32 -3.66
N HIS A 231 -8.94 -17.86 -3.00
CA HIS A 231 -10.14 -18.66 -2.79
C HIS A 231 -11.11 -18.57 -3.98
N THR A 232 -11.20 -17.39 -4.62
CA THR A 232 -12.15 -17.13 -5.70
C THR A 232 -11.51 -17.07 -7.08
N GLY A 233 -10.19 -16.87 -7.16
CA GLY A 233 -9.47 -16.60 -8.39
C GLY A 233 -9.66 -15.17 -8.93
N ASP A 234 -10.41 -14.33 -8.21
CA ASP A 234 -10.67 -12.94 -8.61
C ASP A 234 -9.39 -12.10 -8.56
N ARG A 235 -9.23 -11.20 -9.53
CA ARG A 235 -8.02 -10.40 -9.76
C ARG A 235 -8.35 -8.93 -9.79
N ILE A 236 -7.63 -8.17 -8.97
CA ILE A 236 -7.72 -6.72 -8.93
C ILE A 236 -6.39 -6.15 -9.46
N PRO A 237 -6.41 -5.35 -10.54
CA PRO A 237 -5.22 -4.65 -11.02
C PRO A 237 -4.54 -3.86 -9.90
N VAL A 238 -3.22 -3.87 -9.86
CA VAL A 238 -2.43 -3.14 -8.87
C VAL A 238 -1.25 -2.40 -9.49
N ASP A 239 -1.12 -1.12 -9.17
CA ASP A 239 0.01 -0.27 -9.53
C ASP A 239 0.87 0.03 -8.30
N LEU A 240 2.11 -0.47 -8.29
CA LEU A 240 3.09 -0.25 -7.21
C LEU A 240 4.20 0.74 -7.58
N SER A 241 4.04 1.47 -8.69
CA SER A 241 5.05 2.42 -9.20
C SER A 241 5.42 3.53 -8.21
N ALA A 242 4.58 3.80 -7.21
CA ALA A 242 4.89 4.75 -6.14
C ALA A 242 6.17 4.41 -5.35
N MET A 243 6.62 3.14 -5.36
CA MET A 243 7.93 2.77 -4.81
C MET A 243 9.09 3.52 -5.48
N PHE A 244 8.97 3.82 -6.78
CA PHE A 244 10.04 4.51 -7.50
C PHE A 244 10.11 6.00 -7.14
N ALA A 245 8.97 6.59 -6.78
CA ALA A 245 8.90 7.98 -6.32
C ALA A 245 9.63 8.20 -4.98
N THR A 246 9.92 7.13 -4.24
CA THR A 246 10.69 7.20 -2.99
C THR A 246 12.18 6.92 -3.17
N GLY A 247 12.66 6.81 -4.42
CA GLY A 247 14.04 6.47 -4.76
C GLY A 247 14.33 4.97 -4.80
N LEU A 248 13.40 4.10 -4.36
CA LEU A 248 13.54 2.64 -4.46
C LEU A 248 13.22 2.13 -5.87
N THR A 249 14.14 2.32 -6.81
CA THR A 249 14.01 1.84 -8.20
C THR A 249 13.83 0.32 -8.30
N LYS A 250 13.39 -0.15 -9.48
CA LYS A 250 13.29 -1.60 -9.76
C LYS A 250 14.64 -2.32 -9.58
N GLU A 251 15.76 -1.67 -9.91
CA GLU A 251 17.09 -2.25 -9.73
C GLU A 251 17.51 -2.30 -8.27
N HIS A 252 17.19 -1.28 -7.46
CA HIS A 252 17.35 -1.35 -6.00
C HIS A 252 16.60 -2.54 -5.41
N LEU A 253 15.31 -2.69 -5.77
CA LEU A 253 14.49 -3.81 -5.30
C LEU A 253 15.07 -5.17 -5.72
N LYS A 254 15.58 -5.31 -6.94
CA LYS A 254 16.23 -6.55 -7.40
C LYS A 254 17.51 -6.85 -6.62
N ALA A 255 18.32 -5.83 -6.33
CA ALA A 255 19.54 -5.98 -5.56
C ALA A 255 19.24 -6.39 -4.10
N ILE A 256 18.26 -5.74 -3.47
CA ILE A 256 17.78 -6.08 -2.13
C ILE A 256 17.23 -7.51 -2.11
N ALA A 257 16.44 -7.91 -3.10
CA ALA A 257 15.89 -9.26 -3.23
C ALA A 257 16.97 -10.36 -3.36
N ARG A 258 18.19 -10.00 -3.76
CA ARG A 258 19.37 -10.88 -3.84
C ARG A 258 20.28 -10.81 -2.59
N GLY A 259 19.93 -9.96 -1.62
CA GLY A 259 20.66 -9.82 -0.36
C GLY A 259 21.63 -8.65 -0.29
N HIS A 260 21.60 -7.73 -1.25
CA HIS A 260 22.34 -6.48 -1.14
C HIS A 260 21.53 -5.48 -0.31
N THR A 261 21.78 -5.43 0.99
CA THR A 261 21.07 -4.57 1.96
C THR A 261 21.97 -3.47 2.55
N ASN A 262 23.06 -3.12 1.87
CA ASN A 262 23.83 -1.94 2.22
C ASN A 262 23.35 -0.75 1.38
N ARG A 263 22.55 0.12 1.99
CA ARG A 263 21.94 1.29 1.32
C ARG A 263 22.96 2.13 0.56
N ARG A 264 24.07 2.52 1.19
CA ARG A 264 25.08 3.40 0.57
C ARG A 264 25.70 2.77 -0.67
N LEU A 265 25.95 1.46 -0.64
CA LEU A 265 26.46 0.74 -1.82
C LEU A 265 25.42 0.68 -2.94
N LEU A 266 24.14 0.54 -2.60
CA LEU A 266 23.06 0.55 -3.59
C LEU A 266 22.96 1.91 -4.29
N GLU A 267 22.93 3.00 -3.52
CA GLU A 267 22.90 4.38 -4.05
C GLU A 267 24.08 4.60 -5.01
N MET A 268 25.30 4.25 -4.60
CA MET A 268 26.49 4.41 -5.45
C MET A 268 26.49 3.55 -6.73
N THR A 269 25.79 2.41 -6.73
CA THR A 269 25.83 1.44 -7.84
C THR A 269 24.74 1.70 -8.87
N TYR A 270 23.58 2.18 -8.42
CA TYR A 270 22.35 2.16 -9.22
C TYR A 270 21.73 3.55 -9.41
N ASP A 271 22.17 4.57 -8.67
CA ASP A 271 21.79 5.95 -8.97
C ASP A 271 22.68 6.51 -10.09
N PRO A 272 22.11 7.12 -11.14
CA PRO A 272 22.91 7.79 -12.15
C PRO A 272 23.70 8.93 -11.50
N PRO A 273 24.97 9.17 -11.90
CA PRO A 273 25.70 10.34 -11.43
C PRO A 273 24.91 11.60 -11.78
N GLU A 274 24.73 12.50 -10.81
CA GLU A 274 24.05 13.78 -11.06
C GLU A 274 24.67 14.48 -12.28
N PRO A 275 23.85 15.00 -13.22
CA PRO A 275 24.38 15.84 -14.27
C PRO A 275 25.03 17.06 -13.62
N LYS A 276 26.34 17.22 -13.87
CA LYS A 276 27.13 18.38 -13.47
C LYS A 276 26.63 19.67 -14.12
#